data_AF-A6KDY3-F1
#
_entry.id   AF-A6KDY3-F1
#
_cell.length_a   1.000
_cell.length_b   1.000
_cell.length_c   1.000
_cell.angle_alpha   90.00
_cell.angle_beta   90.00
_cell.angle_gamma   90.00
#
_symmetry.space_group_name_H-M   'P 1'
#
loop_
_entity.id
_entity.type
_entity.pdbx_description
1 polymer ?
#
loop_
_entity_poly.entity_id
_entity_poly.type
_entity_poly.pdbx_seq_one_letter_code
_entity_poly.pdbx_strand_id
1 'polypeptide(L)'
;MKLLLLLLCLGLTLVCGHEEEASFERGNLDVDKLNGDWFSIVMASDKREKIEENGSMRVFVQHIDVLENSLGFKFHIKVNGKCRELYLVAYKTPKDGKYFVEYDGGNTFNILKTDYDRYVMFHLVNFKDGETFQLMNLLGRTKDLSSDIKEKFAKLCVAHGITRENIIDVTKTDRCLQARG
;
A
#
# COMPACT_ATOMS: atom_id res chain seq x y z
N MET A 1 -66.64 -15.73 -18.34
CA MET A 1 -67.16 -14.99 -17.17
C MET A 1 -66.11 -15.07 -16.06
N LYS A 2 -65.52 -13.92 -15.67
CA LYS A 2 -64.78 -13.57 -14.42
C LYS A 2 -63.61 -14.50 -13.98
N LEU A 3 -62.32 -14.14 -14.04
CA LEU A 3 -61.54 -13.08 -13.37
C LEU A 3 -61.45 -13.19 -11.82
N LEU A 4 -60.20 -13.12 -11.32
CA LEU A 4 -59.67 -13.06 -9.94
C LEU A 4 -59.56 -14.40 -9.19
N LEU A 5 -58.46 -14.73 -8.49
CA LEU A 5 -57.64 -13.89 -7.61
C LEU A 5 -56.11 -14.08 -7.74
N LEU A 6 -55.41 -12.95 -7.60
CA LEU A 6 -54.01 -12.74 -7.23
C LEU A 6 -53.70 -13.17 -5.78
N LEU A 7 -52.38 -13.22 -5.47
CA LEU A 7 -51.66 -13.19 -4.16
C LEU A 7 -50.90 -14.52 -3.89
N LEU A 8 -49.64 -14.59 -3.45
CA LEU A 8 -48.76 -13.62 -2.77
C LEU A 8 -47.27 -14.07 -2.86
N CYS A 9 -46.41 -13.07 -2.95
CA CYS A 9 -44.96 -12.97 -2.80
C CYS A 9 -44.20 -14.08 -2.05
N LEU A 10 -43.09 -14.57 -2.64
CA LEU A 10 -41.84 -14.76 -1.92
C LEU A 10 -40.75 -13.92 -2.58
N GLY A 11 -40.40 -12.81 -1.92
CA GLY A 11 -39.25 -12.01 -2.29
C GLY A 11 -37.97 -12.76 -1.94
N LEU A 12 -37.18 -13.11 -2.96
CA LEU A 12 -35.74 -13.28 -2.77
C LEU A 12 -35.10 -11.92 -2.96
N THR A 13 -34.97 -11.18 -1.86
CA THR A 13 -33.96 -10.13 -1.78
C THR A 13 -32.60 -10.82 -1.69
N LEU A 14 -31.93 -11.01 -2.83
CA LEU A 14 -30.48 -11.09 -2.80
C LEU A 14 -29.98 -9.70 -2.40
N VAL A 15 -29.77 -9.53 -1.10
CA VAL A 15 -28.87 -8.51 -0.59
C VAL A 15 -27.48 -8.93 -1.05
N CYS A 16 -27.12 -8.50 -2.25
CA CYS A 16 -25.73 -8.45 -2.65
C CYS A 16 -25.14 -7.28 -1.85
N GLY A 17 -24.72 -7.55 -0.62
CA GLY A 17 -23.81 -6.70 0.10
C GLY A 17 -22.48 -6.75 -0.66
N HIS A 18 -22.38 -5.97 -1.73
CA HIS A 18 -21.07 -5.53 -2.17
C HIS A 18 -20.56 -4.68 -1.02
N GLU A 19 -19.48 -5.18 -0.42
CA GLU A 19 -18.71 -4.50 0.59
C GLU A 19 -18.64 -3.02 0.24
N GLU A 20 -19.06 -2.17 1.18
CA GLU A 20 -18.60 -0.80 1.21
C GLU A 20 -17.08 -0.90 1.20
N GLU A 21 -16.49 -0.79 0.01
CA GLU A 21 -15.19 -0.16 -0.14
C GLU A 21 -15.34 1.12 0.65
N ALA A 22 -14.80 1.13 1.86
CA ALA A 22 -14.50 2.33 2.61
C ALA A 22 -13.44 3.08 1.81
N SER A 23 -13.88 3.60 0.67
CA SER A 23 -13.28 4.66 -0.08
C SER A 23 -13.27 5.82 0.89
N PHE A 24 -12.12 5.96 1.56
CA PHE A 24 -11.65 7.28 1.92
C PHE A 24 -11.97 8.17 0.71
N GLU A 25 -12.77 9.22 0.90
CA GLU A 25 -13.25 10.11 -0.17
C GLU A 25 -12.08 10.44 -1.10
N ARG A 26 -12.01 9.72 -2.23
CA ARG A 26 -10.79 9.66 -3.07
C ARG A 26 -10.50 11.04 -3.70
N GLY A 27 -11.52 11.90 -3.73
CA GLY A 27 -11.45 13.26 -4.27
C GLY A 27 -10.75 14.31 -3.40
N ASN A 28 -10.36 14.01 -2.15
CA ASN A 28 -9.76 14.99 -1.23
C ASN A 28 -8.30 14.69 -0.84
N LEU A 29 -7.59 13.83 -1.58
CA LEU A 29 -6.19 13.53 -1.28
C LEU A 29 -5.27 14.71 -1.66
N ASP A 30 -4.84 15.45 -0.64
CA ASP A 30 -3.79 16.47 -0.73
C ASP A 30 -2.40 15.81 -0.79
N VAL A 31 -1.91 15.53 -2.00
CA VAL A 31 -0.65 14.82 -2.23
C VAL A 31 0.56 15.63 -1.75
N ASP A 32 0.49 16.96 -1.78
CA ASP A 32 1.60 17.84 -1.40
C ASP A 32 2.00 17.66 0.08
N LYS A 33 1.02 17.31 0.93
CA LYS A 33 1.26 16.99 2.35
C LYS A 33 2.03 15.70 2.59
N LEU A 34 2.27 14.88 1.56
CA LEU A 34 3.11 13.69 1.67
C LEU A 34 4.61 14.02 1.58
N ASN A 35 4.98 15.22 1.14
CA ASN A 35 6.37 15.61 1.05
C ASN A 35 7.09 15.45 2.40
N GLY A 36 8.36 15.07 2.37
CA GLY A 36 9.20 14.99 3.57
C GLY A 36 9.62 13.57 3.94
N ASP A 37 10.19 13.48 5.14
CA ASP A 37 10.73 12.23 5.68
C ASP A 37 9.65 11.25 6.12
N TRP A 38 9.93 9.97 5.87
CA TRP A 38 9.12 8.83 6.28
C TRP A 38 10.00 7.67 6.72
N PHE A 39 9.42 6.73 7.46
CA PHE A 39 10.05 5.49 7.91
C PHE A 39 9.16 4.30 7.56
N SER A 40 9.73 3.25 6.95
CA SER A 40 9.00 1.99 6.75
C SER A 40 8.74 1.30 8.09
N ILE A 41 7.48 0.96 8.37
CA ILE A 41 7.03 0.36 9.64
C ILE A 41 6.61 -1.09 9.42
N VAL A 42 5.71 -1.34 8.47
CA VAL A 42 5.18 -2.68 8.17
C VAL A 42 5.11 -2.88 6.66
N MET A 43 5.49 -4.06 6.19
CA MET A 43 5.38 -4.51 4.80
C MET A 43 4.50 -5.76 4.75
N ALA A 44 3.70 -5.92 3.70
CA ALA A 44 2.88 -7.11 3.50
C ALA A 44 2.82 -7.47 2.02
N SER A 45 2.94 -8.74 1.67
CA SER A 45 2.84 -9.20 0.27
C SER A 45 2.27 -10.61 0.19
N ASP A 46 1.47 -10.90 -0.83
CA ASP A 46 1.06 -12.27 -1.15
C ASP A 46 2.23 -13.14 -1.67
N LYS A 47 3.33 -12.51 -2.10
CA LYS A 47 4.60 -13.17 -2.46
C LYS A 47 5.67 -12.82 -1.43
N ARG A 48 5.58 -13.46 -0.25
CA ARG A 48 6.39 -13.17 0.95
C ARG A 48 7.90 -13.01 0.68
N GLU A 49 8.48 -13.86 -0.15
CA GLU A 49 9.91 -13.80 -0.53
C GLU A 49 10.37 -12.43 -1.03
N LYS A 50 9.46 -11.62 -1.60
CA LYS A 50 9.77 -10.26 -2.09
C LYS A 50 10.09 -9.28 -0.98
N ILE A 51 9.58 -9.51 0.23
CA ILE A 51 9.75 -8.63 1.40
C ILE A 51 10.62 -9.24 2.50
N GLU A 52 11.12 -10.46 2.30
CA GLU A 52 12.09 -11.11 3.19
C GLU A 52 13.52 -10.58 2.96
N GLU A 53 14.47 -11.06 3.77
CA GLU A 53 15.88 -10.66 3.62
C GLU A 53 16.38 -10.96 2.20
N ASN A 54 17.02 -9.97 1.57
CA ASN A 54 17.43 -9.97 0.16
C ASN A 54 16.29 -9.94 -0.87
N GLY A 55 15.02 -9.88 -0.43
CA GLY A 55 13.87 -9.65 -1.30
C GLY A 55 13.94 -8.28 -1.98
N SER A 56 13.62 -8.22 -3.26
CA SER A 56 13.71 -7.00 -4.07
C SER A 56 12.82 -5.87 -3.55
N MET A 57 11.67 -6.19 -2.97
CA MET A 57 10.72 -5.21 -2.42
C MET A 57 10.98 -4.88 -0.95
N ARG A 58 12.04 -5.43 -0.34
CA ARG A 58 12.47 -5.06 1.02
C ARG A 58 13.27 -3.76 1.00
N VAL A 59 12.57 -2.67 0.69
CA VAL A 59 13.11 -1.30 0.61
C VAL A 59 12.59 -0.42 1.74
N PHE A 60 13.48 0.39 2.32
CA PHE A 60 13.16 1.26 3.45
C PHE A 60 13.08 2.71 2.99
N VAL A 61 11.90 3.31 3.08
CA VAL A 61 11.69 4.70 2.65
C VAL A 61 12.50 5.64 3.55
N GLN A 62 13.18 6.59 2.91
CA GLN A 62 13.81 7.74 3.54
C GLN A 62 12.92 8.98 3.41
N HIS A 63 12.60 9.34 2.18
CA HIS A 63 11.96 10.62 1.84
C HIS A 63 10.98 10.43 0.68
N ILE A 64 9.92 11.22 0.67
CA ILE A 64 9.02 11.37 -0.47
C ILE A 64 9.14 12.82 -0.96
N ASP A 65 9.51 12.97 -2.22
CA ASP A 65 9.54 14.25 -2.94
C ASP A 65 8.26 14.39 -3.75
N VAL A 66 7.47 15.42 -3.47
CA VAL A 66 6.31 15.76 -4.31
C VAL A 66 6.78 16.65 -5.45
N LEU A 67 6.59 16.16 -6.68
CA LEU A 67 6.96 16.82 -7.91
C LEU A 67 5.69 17.19 -8.69
N GLU A 68 5.80 18.02 -9.72
CA GLU A 68 4.64 18.56 -10.46
C GLU A 68 3.64 17.47 -10.89
N ASN A 69 4.12 16.36 -11.47
CA ASN A 69 3.29 15.27 -11.98
C ASN A 69 3.77 13.87 -11.55
N SER A 70 4.61 13.81 -10.52
CA SER A 70 5.23 12.57 -10.06
C SER A 70 5.54 12.61 -8.57
N LEU A 71 5.88 11.45 -8.02
CA LEU A 71 6.39 11.29 -6.67
C LEU A 71 7.79 10.72 -6.76
N GLY A 72 8.77 11.43 -6.24
CA GLY A 72 10.10 10.92 -5.98
C GLY A 72 10.12 10.15 -4.66
N PHE A 73 10.81 9.02 -4.63
CA PHE A 73 11.00 8.24 -3.43
C PHE A 73 12.48 7.95 -3.27
N LYS A 74 13.05 8.43 -2.17
CA LYS A 74 14.37 8.01 -1.73
C LYS A 74 14.22 6.81 -0.81
N PHE A 75 14.89 5.72 -1.12
CA PHE A 75 14.90 4.47 -0.37
C PHE A 75 16.32 4.07 0.03
N HIS A 76 16.40 3.19 1.03
CA HIS A 76 17.54 2.33 1.27
C HIS A 76 17.18 0.87 1.03
N ILE A 77 18.11 0.11 0.43
CA ILE A 77 18.02 -1.34 0.27
C ILE A 77 19.27 -1.99 0.83
N LYS A 78 19.12 -3.17 1.43
CA LYS A 78 20.24 -3.97 1.95
C LYS A 78 20.65 -5.01 0.92
N VAL A 79 21.84 -4.84 0.33
CA VAL A 79 22.42 -5.77 -0.65
C VAL A 79 23.71 -6.33 -0.07
N ASN A 80 23.76 -7.64 0.13
CA ASN A 80 24.91 -8.35 0.74
C ASN A 80 25.34 -7.70 2.08
N GLY A 81 24.36 -7.42 2.94
CA GLY A 81 24.58 -6.81 4.25
C GLY A 81 24.86 -5.30 4.24
N LYS A 82 25.05 -4.67 3.07
CA LYS A 82 25.38 -3.25 2.95
C LYS A 82 24.16 -2.43 2.53
N CYS A 83 23.95 -1.31 3.21
CA CYS A 83 22.93 -0.34 2.86
C CYS A 83 23.34 0.44 1.62
N ARG A 84 22.44 0.53 0.64
CA ARG A 84 22.59 1.30 -0.60
C ARG A 84 21.39 2.19 -0.77
N GLU A 85 21.60 3.36 -1.35
CA GLU A 85 20.51 4.26 -1.73
C GLU A 85 19.90 3.85 -3.06
N LEU A 86 18.59 4.08 -3.19
CA LEU A 86 17.83 3.92 -4.42
C LEU A 86 16.86 5.09 -4.51
N TYR A 87 16.83 5.76 -5.67
CA TYR A 87 15.86 6.81 -5.93
C TYR A 87 14.96 6.39 -7.09
N LEU A 88 13.65 6.42 -6.88
CA LEU A 88 12.65 6.07 -7.88
C LEU A 88 11.67 7.22 -8.09
N VAL A 89 11.27 7.43 -9.33
CA VAL A 89 10.24 8.44 -9.68
C VAL A 89 9.02 7.71 -10.20
N ALA A 90 7.89 7.91 -9.52
CA ALA A 90 6.60 7.37 -9.90
C ALA A 90 5.73 8.42 -10.58
N TYR A 91 5.27 8.14 -11.79
CA TYR A 91 4.49 9.07 -12.59
C TYR A 91 2.99 8.85 -12.40
N LYS A 92 2.20 9.92 -12.34
CA LYS A 92 0.74 9.83 -12.34
C LYS A 92 0.27 9.11 -13.61
N THR A 93 -0.68 8.20 -13.46
CA THR A 93 -1.34 7.53 -14.59
C THR A 93 -2.62 8.29 -14.98
N PRO A 94 -3.24 8.01 -16.13
CA PRO A 94 -4.55 8.55 -16.47
C PRO A 94 -5.68 8.12 -15.52
N LYS A 95 -5.46 7.06 -14.71
CA LYS A 95 -6.42 6.62 -13.69
C LYS A 95 -6.21 7.43 -12.42
N ASP A 96 -7.31 7.97 -11.89
CA ASP A 96 -7.29 8.81 -10.70
C ASP A 96 -6.65 8.10 -9.49
N GLY A 97 -5.81 8.85 -8.77
CA GLY A 97 -5.07 8.38 -7.59
C GLY A 97 -4.07 7.24 -7.83
N LYS A 98 -3.74 6.91 -9.10
CA LYS A 98 -2.79 5.83 -9.44
C LYS A 98 -1.49 6.37 -10.02
N TYR A 99 -0.40 5.74 -9.60
CA TYR A 99 0.97 6.03 -10.03
C TYR A 99 1.62 4.79 -10.62
N PHE A 100 2.60 5.00 -11.50
CA PHE A 100 3.39 3.96 -12.13
C PHE A 100 4.89 4.19 -11.93
N VAL A 101 5.64 3.13 -11.64
CA VAL A 101 7.10 3.14 -11.53
C VAL A 101 7.70 1.80 -11.97
N GLU A 102 8.83 1.83 -12.68
CA GLU A 102 9.59 0.64 -13.05
C GLU A 102 10.64 0.32 -11.98
N TYR A 103 10.50 -0.85 -11.34
CA TYR A 103 11.44 -1.41 -10.38
C TYR A 103 11.10 -2.89 -10.13
N ASP A 104 12.03 -3.80 -10.44
CA ASP A 104 11.78 -5.25 -10.46
C ASP A 104 10.47 -5.61 -11.21
N GLY A 105 10.31 -5.05 -12.41
CA GLY A 105 9.05 -5.08 -13.17
C GLY A 105 8.32 -3.75 -13.13
N GLY A 106 7.10 -3.73 -13.67
CA GLY A 106 6.24 -2.56 -13.61
C GLY A 106 5.39 -2.57 -12.34
N ASN A 107 5.25 -1.41 -11.70
CA ASN A 107 4.50 -1.28 -10.45
C ASN A 107 3.41 -0.23 -10.63
N THR A 108 2.15 -0.60 -10.38
CA THR A 108 1.07 0.37 -10.24
C THR A 108 0.68 0.45 -8.77
N PHE A 109 0.62 1.65 -8.20
CA PHE A 109 0.22 1.81 -6.81
C PHE A 109 -0.74 2.97 -6.59
N ASN A 110 -1.43 2.93 -5.45
CA ASN A 110 -2.28 3.99 -4.95
C ASN A 110 -2.09 4.17 -3.45
N ILE A 111 -2.45 5.35 -2.96
CA ILE A 111 -2.51 5.66 -1.53
C ILE A 111 -3.88 5.22 -1.04
N LEU A 112 -3.91 4.30 -0.07
CA LEU A 112 -5.14 3.79 0.52
C LEU A 112 -5.67 4.70 1.61
N LYS A 113 -4.76 5.15 2.49
CA LYS A 113 -5.12 5.94 3.66
C LYS A 113 -3.93 6.70 4.20
N THR A 114 -4.15 7.93 4.60
CA THR A 114 -3.15 8.77 5.24
C THR A 114 -3.82 9.76 6.16
N ASP A 115 -3.14 10.15 7.23
CA ASP A 115 -3.46 11.38 7.96
C ASP A 115 -2.36 12.44 7.82
N TYR A 116 -1.41 12.22 6.90
CA TYR A 116 -0.27 13.08 6.55
C TYR A 116 0.79 13.23 7.66
N ASP A 117 0.33 13.44 8.89
CA ASP A 117 1.16 13.80 10.03
C ASP A 117 1.72 12.59 10.78
N ARG A 118 1.10 11.41 10.65
CA ARG A 118 1.53 10.22 11.39
C ARG A 118 1.82 9.05 10.48
N TYR A 119 0.93 8.72 9.56
CA TYR A 119 1.07 7.53 8.73
C TYR A 119 0.53 7.71 7.31
N VAL A 120 1.06 6.90 6.40
CA VAL A 120 0.50 6.66 5.06
C VAL A 120 0.55 5.16 4.75
N MET A 121 -0.51 4.67 4.10
CA MET A 121 -0.68 3.28 3.69
C MET A 121 -0.78 3.22 2.16
N PHE A 122 0.10 2.43 1.54
CA PHE A 122 0.11 2.19 0.10
C PHE A 122 -0.37 0.78 -0.22
N HIS A 123 -0.99 0.64 -1.38
CA HIS A 123 -1.19 -0.63 -2.06
C HIS A 123 -0.58 -0.56 -3.45
N LEU A 124 0.18 -1.57 -3.80
CA LEU A 124 0.95 -1.69 -5.03
C LEU A 124 0.68 -3.08 -5.63
N VAL A 125 0.55 -3.13 -6.95
CA VAL A 125 0.57 -4.37 -7.73
C VAL A 125 1.77 -4.31 -8.68
N ASN A 126 2.63 -5.32 -8.57
CA ASN A 126 3.76 -5.51 -9.47
C ASN A 126 3.38 -6.49 -10.58
N PHE A 127 3.89 -6.25 -11.79
CA PHE A 127 3.80 -7.15 -12.91
C PHE A 127 5.18 -7.33 -13.55
N LYS A 128 5.58 -8.59 -13.75
CA LYS A 128 6.86 -8.95 -14.34
C LYS A 128 6.75 -10.31 -15.01
N ASP A 129 7.15 -10.41 -16.27
CA ASP A 129 7.25 -11.68 -17.02
C ASP A 129 5.95 -12.53 -16.99
N GLY A 130 4.79 -11.86 -16.99
CA GLY A 130 3.47 -12.52 -16.94
C GLY A 130 3.01 -12.93 -15.53
N GLU A 131 3.85 -12.75 -14.51
CA GLU A 131 3.49 -12.92 -13.10
C GLU A 131 3.08 -11.60 -12.46
N THR A 132 2.24 -11.69 -11.44
CA THR A 132 1.82 -10.55 -10.61
C THR A 132 1.91 -10.89 -9.14
N PHE A 133 2.18 -9.89 -8.32
CA PHE A 133 2.03 -9.97 -6.87
C PHE A 133 1.59 -8.61 -6.34
N GLN A 134 1.01 -8.59 -5.14
CA GLN A 134 0.65 -7.36 -4.45
C GLN A 134 1.55 -7.09 -3.26
N LEU A 135 1.72 -5.81 -2.97
CA LEU A 135 2.53 -5.30 -1.88
C LEU A 135 1.75 -4.17 -1.19
N MET A 136 1.70 -4.19 0.13
CA MET A 136 1.18 -3.11 0.94
C MET A 136 2.26 -2.61 1.90
N ASN A 137 2.33 -1.30 2.08
CA ASN A 137 3.31 -0.66 2.95
C ASN A 137 2.62 0.30 3.91
N LEU A 138 3.02 0.23 5.19
CA LEU A 138 2.74 1.24 6.19
C LEU A 138 4.01 2.04 6.46
N LEU A 139 3.95 3.34 6.19
CA LEU A 139 5.00 4.29 6.57
C LEU A 139 4.54 5.14 7.74
N GLY A 140 5.50 5.59 8.55
CA GLY A 140 5.27 6.52 9.65
C GLY A 140 6.17 7.75 9.55
N ARG A 141 5.73 8.89 10.09
CA ARG A 141 6.60 10.07 10.29
C ARG A 141 7.62 9.86 11.43
N THR A 142 7.39 8.86 12.28
CA THR A 142 8.28 8.41 13.35
C THR A 142 8.83 7.02 13.08
N LYS A 143 9.89 6.62 13.80
CA LYS A 143 10.56 5.30 13.64
C LYS A 143 9.67 4.11 13.97
N ASP A 144 8.58 4.30 14.71
CA ASP A 144 7.58 3.30 15.04
C ASP A 144 6.20 3.96 15.18
N LEU A 145 5.13 3.16 15.16
CA LEU A 145 3.72 3.57 15.29
C LEU A 145 3.01 2.73 16.35
N SER A 146 1.86 3.24 16.84
CA SER A 146 1.03 2.50 17.80
C SER A 146 0.50 1.19 17.23
N SER A 147 0.20 0.25 18.14
CA SER A 147 -0.46 -1.02 17.82
C SER A 147 -1.75 -0.81 17.04
N ASP A 148 -2.50 0.25 17.34
CA ASP A 148 -3.80 0.51 16.74
C ASP A 148 -3.68 0.84 15.25
N ILE A 149 -2.64 1.60 14.87
CA ILE A 149 -2.37 1.91 13.46
C ILE A 149 -1.86 0.65 12.74
N LYS A 150 -0.99 -0.13 13.38
CA LYS A 150 -0.48 -1.40 12.82
C LYS A 150 -1.61 -2.42 12.61
N GLU A 151 -2.53 -2.54 13.56
CA GLU A 151 -3.68 -3.45 13.47
C GLU A 151 -4.68 -2.98 12.41
N LYS A 152 -4.89 -1.66 12.27
CA LYS A 152 -5.67 -1.09 11.18
C LYS A 152 -5.06 -1.42 9.81
N PHE A 153 -3.74 -1.33 9.68
CA PHE A 153 -3.04 -1.76 8.47
C PHE A 153 -3.20 -3.27 8.23
N ALA A 154 -3.05 -4.10 9.25
CA ALA A 154 -3.20 -5.55 9.13
C ALA A 154 -4.61 -5.96 8.66
N LYS A 155 -5.66 -5.29 9.15
CA LYS A 155 -7.03 -5.50 8.67
C LYS A 155 -7.19 -5.13 7.19
N LEU A 156 -6.56 -4.03 6.75
CA LEU A 156 -6.56 -3.66 5.33
C LEU A 156 -5.81 -4.69 4.47
N CYS A 157 -4.68 -5.22 4.94
CA CYS A 157 -3.96 -6.29 4.25
C CYS A 157 -4.82 -7.53 4.07
N VAL A 158 -5.51 -7.98 5.14
CA VAL A 158 -6.42 -9.13 5.08
C VAL A 158 -7.58 -8.88 4.13
N ALA A 159 -8.14 -7.67 4.11
CA ALA A 159 -9.20 -7.30 3.16
C ALA A 159 -8.72 -7.31 1.69
N HIS A 160 -7.42 -7.14 1.45
CA HIS A 160 -6.83 -7.31 0.12
C HIS A 160 -6.35 -8.75 -0.14
N GLY A 161 -6.65 -9.70 0.74
CA GLY A 161 -6.27 -11.11 0.57
C GLY A 161 -4.82 -11.45 0.99
N ILE A 162 -4.10 -10.54 1.64
CA ILE A 162 -2.79 -10.84 2.23
C ILE A 162 -2.99 -11.39 3.64
N THR A 163 -2.58 -12.65 3.86
CA THR A 163 -2.70 -13.32 5.16
C THR A 163 -1.78 -12.70 6.21
N ARG A 164 -2.14 -12.85 7.50
CA ARG A 164 -1.37 -12.25 8.60
C ARG A 164 0.04 -12.80 8.70
N GLU A 165 0.27 -14.08 8.35
CA GLU A 165 1.63 -14.62 8.33
C GLU A 165 2.54 -13.87 7.36
N ASN A 166 1.98 -13.28 6.29
CA ASN A 166 2.69 -12.54 5.25
C ASN A 166 2.87 -11.05 5.55
N ILE A 167 2.58 -10.61 6.78
CA ILE A 167 2.79 -9.24 7.26
C ILE A 167 4.06 -9.21 8.11
N ILE A 168 5.00 -8.33 7.78
CA ILE A 168 6.29 -8.19 8.47
C ILE A 168 6.39 -6.79 9.07
N ASP A 169 6.44 -6.74 10.40
CA ASP A 169 6.86 -5.54 11.13
C ASP A 169 8.38 -5.40 11.03
N VAL A 170 8.84 -4.32 10.39
CA VAL A 170 10.27 -4.08 10.14
C VAL A 170 10.91 -3.15 11.17
N THR A 171 10.16 -2.70 12.18
CA THR A 171 10.59 -1.67 13.15
C THR A 171 11.80 -2.10 13.98
N LYS A 172 11.90 -3.40 14.26
CA LYS A 172 13.00 -4.02 15.01
C LYS A 172 14.09 -4.64 14.13
N THR A 173 14.04 -4.37 12.82
CA THR A 173 15.07 -4.83 11.87
C THR A 173 16.02 -3.68 11.52
N ASP A 174 17.20 -4.00 10.97
CA ASP A 174 18.10 -3.00 10.40
C ASP A 174 17.48 -2.39 9.13
N ARG A 175 16.93 -1.18 9.29
CA ARG A 175 16.29 -0.39 8.23
C ARG A 175 17.24 0.65 7.63
N CYS A 176 18.55 0.47 7.76
CA CYS A 176 19.56 1.40 7.26
C CYS A 176 19.43 2.83 7.80
N LEU A 177 18.93 2.99 9.04
CA LEU A 177 18.66 4.32 9.62
C LEU A 177 19.93 5.16 9.78
N GLN A 178 21.08 4.52 9.99
CA GLN A 178 22.40 5.12 10.05
C GLN A 178 22.91 5.67 8.71
N ALA A 179 22.31 5.25 7.59
CA ALA A 179 22.65 5.71 6.25
C ALA A 179 21.79 6.89 5.80
N ARG A 180 20.82 7.31 6.62
CA ARG A 180 20.07 8.55 6.40
C ARG A 180 21.01 9.69 6.74
N GLY A 181 21.40 10.47 5.72
CA GLY A 181 22.30 11.62 5.84
C GLY A 181 21.87 12.64 6.89
#